data_AF-A0A847P1L0-F1
#
_entry.id   AF-A0A847P1L0-F1
#
_cell.length_a   1.000
_cell.length_b   1.000
_cell.length_c   1.000
_cell.angle_alpha   90.00
_cell.angle_beta   90.00
_cell.angle_gamma   90.00
#
_symmetry.space_group_name_H-M   'P 1'
#
loop_
_entity.id
_entity.type
_entity.pdbx_description
1 polymer ?
#
loop_
_entity_poly.entity_id
_entity_poly.type
_entity_poly.pdbx_seq_one_letter_code
_entity_poly.pdbx_strand_id
1 'polypeptide(L)' 'MFAERRAASYKFLEDDKALIDDLKARKFDYVVAADLDFSSEELYLVPAIQKNEEHFTRIAYFENPPAYLLKLNR' A
#
# COMPACT_ATOMS: atom_id res chain seq x y z
N MET A 1 18.10 11.69 -12.57
CA MET A 1 17.42 10.46 -13.03
C MET A 1 16.20 10.27 -12.13
N PHE A 2 15.09 10.94 -12.43
CA PHE A 2 13.84 10.74 -11.71
C PHE A 2 13.15 9.57 -12.40
N ALA A 3 13.10 8.41 -11.75
CA ALA A 3 12.38 7.27 -12.28
C ALA A 3 10.95 7.72 -12.62
N GLU A 4 10.46 7.44 -13.82
CA GLU A 4 9.10 7.78 -14.31
C GLU A 4 7.97 7.05 -13.54
N ARG A 5 8.23 6.65 -12.30
CA ARG A 5 7.28 6.05 -11.38
C ARG A 5 6.40 7.16 -10.81
N ARG A 6 5.17 7.24 -11.32
CA ARG A 6 4.13 8.11 -10.75
C ARG A 6 3.76 7.58 -9.36
N ALA A 7 4.28 8.22 -8.32
CA ALA A 7 3.78 8.04 -6.96
C ALA A 7 2.48 8.86 -6.82
N ALA A 8 1.42 8.22 -6.34
CA ALA A 8 0.15 8.87 -6.07
C ALA A 8 -0.36 8.42 -4.70
N SER A 9 -0.94 9.33 -3.94
CA SER A 9 -1.56 9.01 -2.65
C SER A 9 -2.85 8.21 -2.87
N TYR A 10 -3.08 7.23 -2.01
CA TYR A 10 -4.35 6.50 -1.96
C TYR A 10 -5.40 7.35 -1.23
N LYS A 11 -6.68 7.03 -1.42
CA LYS A 11 -7.75 7.64 -0.64
C LYS A 11 -7.83 6.98 0.73
N PHE A 12 -7.87 7.78 1.79
CA PHE A 12 -8.15 7.30 3.14
C PHE A 12 -9.62 6.85 3.20
N LEU A 13 -9.84 5.55 3.01
CA LEU A 13 -11.14 4.91 3.10
C LEU A 13 -11.12 3.97 4.30
N GLU A 14 -12.14 4.06 5.14
CA GLU A 14 -12.32 3.15 6.29
C GLU A 14 -12.69 1.73 5.86
N ASP A 15 -13.25 1.57 4.66
CA ASP A 15 -13.60 0.26 4.11
C ASP A 15 -12.40 -0.35 3.36
N ASP A 16 -11.90 -1.46 3.89
CA ASP A 16 -10.73 -2.18 3.38
C ASP A 16 -10.89 -2.58 1.90
N LYS A 17 -12.11 -3.00 1.50
CA LYS A 17 -12.40 -3.47 0.14
C LYS A 17 -12.51 -2.32 -0.84
N ALA A 18 -13.15 -1.22 -0.45
CA ALA A 18 -13.23 -0.01 -1.26
C ALA A 18 -11.84 0.60 -1.51
N LEU A 19 -10.93 0.50 -0.53
CA LEU A 19 -9.53 0.91 -0.69
C LEU A 19 -8.81 0.05 -1.74
N ILE A 20 -8.94 -1.28 -1.65
CA ILE A 20 -8.34 -2.20 -2.62
C ILE A 20 -8.93 -1.99 -4.03
N ASP A 21 -10.24 -1.77 -4.14
CA ASP A 21 -10.90 -1.51 -5.41
C ASP A 21 -10.45 -0.18 -6.03
N ASP A 22 -10.31 0.91 -5.26
CA ASP A 22 -9.75 2.18 -5.74
C ASP A 22 -8.29 2.01 -6.21
N LEU A 23 -7.47 1.23 -5.49
CA LEU A 23 -6.11 0.90 -5.90
C LEU A 23 -6.08 0.14 -7.24
N LYS A 24 -6.95 -0.86 -7.41
CA LYS A 24 -7.09 -1.61 -8.67
C LYS A 24 -7.61 -0.73 -9.80
N ALA A 25 -8.64 0.08 -9.56
CA ALA A 25 -9.26 0.98 -10.52
C ALA A 25 -8.27 2.05 -11.01
N ARG A 26 -7.43 2.57 -10.11
CA ARG A 26 -6.35 3.52 -10.41
C ARG A 26 -5.11 2.86 -11.01
N LYS A 27 -5.13 1.54 -11.21
CA LYS A 27 -4.06 0.73 -11.80
C LYS A 27 -2.74 0.83 -11.04
N PHE A 28 -2.79 0.88 -9.71
CA PHE A 28 -1.58 0.73 -8.91
C PHE A 28 -1.04 -0.70 -9.07
N ASP A 29 0.25 -0.81 -9.31
CA ASP A 29 0.95 -2.11 -9.34
C ASP A 29 1.67 -2.38 -8.01
N TYR A 30 2.09 -1.32 -7.31
CA TYR A 30 2.86 -1.40 -6.08
C TYR A 30 2.30 -0.46 -5.01
N VAL A 31 2.31 -0.94 -3.78
CA VAL A 31 1.92 -0.22 -2.57
C VAL A 31 3.11 -0.19 -1.63
N VAL A 32 3.44 0.99 -1.14
CA VAL A 32 4.43 1.17 -0.07
C VAL A 32 3.66 1.45 1.20
N ALA A 33 3.89 0.64 2.22
CA ALA A 33 3.36 0.85 3.56
C ALA A 33 4.53 1.15 4.48
N ALA A 34 4.71 2.42 4.85
CA ALA A 34 5.75 2.81 5.81
C ALA A 34 5.23 2.61 7.24
N ASP A 35 6.05 1.99 8.08
CA ASP A 35 5.82 1.84 9.52
C ASP A 35 6.36 3.11 10.20
N LEU A 36 5.70 4.23 9.89
CA LEU A 36 6.02 5.51 10.49
C LEU A 36 5.05 5.71 11.65
N ASP A 37 5.53 5.56 12.89
CA ASP A 37 4.79 5.88 14.11
C ASP A 37 3.91 7.13 13.88
N PHE A 38 2.58 6.96 13.97
CA PHE A 38 1.53 7.98 13.77
C PHE A 38 1.14 8.31 12.33
N SER A 39 1.36 7.41 11.37
CA SER A 39 0.92 7.63 9.98
C SER A 39 -0.45 7.01 9.70
N SER A 40 -1.24 7.69 8.85
CA SER A 40 -2.54 7.18 8.37
C SER A 40 -2.42 5.83 7.63
N GLU A 41 -1.20 5.42 7.28
CA GLU A 41 -0.87 4.09 6.75
C GLU A 41 -1.12 2.98 7.77
N GLU A 42 -0.77 3.16 9.04
CA GLU A 42 -1.03 2.17 10.10
C GLU A 42 -2.52 2.02 10.40
N LEU A 43 -3.29 3.11 10.27
CA LEU A 43 -4.72 3.11 10.60
C LEU A 43 -5.61 2.49 9.51
N TYR A 44 -5.23 2.62 8.24
CA TYR A 44 -6.06 2.21 7.11
C TYR A 44 -5.40 1.18 6.19
N LEU A 45 -4.11 1.34 5.89
CA LEU A 45 -3.44 0.55 4.86
C LEU A 45 -2.95 -0.79 5.41
N VAL A 46 -2.26 -0.76 6.56
CA VAL A 46 -1.76 -1.97 7.24
C VAL A 46 -2.87 -2.97 7.57
N PRO A 47 -4.00 -2.58 8.22
CA PRO A 47 -5.07 -3.53 8.51
C PRO A 47 -5.76 -4.05 7.24
N ALA A 48 -5.91 -3.22 6.20
CA ALA A 48 -6.49 -3.66 4.93
C ALA A 48 -5.61 -4.70 4.23
N ILE A 49 -4.28 -4.53 4.27
CA ILE A 49 -3.32 -5.51 3.75
C ILE A 49 -3.38 -6.80 4.56
N GLN A 50 -3.34 -6.73 5.89
CA GLN A 50 -3.38 -7.91 6.77
C GLN A 50 -4.69 -8.70 6.63
N LYS A 51 -5.83 -8.04 6.47
CA LYS A 51 -7.12 -8.72 6.24
C LYS A 51 -7.27 -9.33 4.86
N ASN A 52 -6.49 -8.86 3.88
CA ASN A 52 -6.60 -9.25 2.48
C ASN A 52 -5.23 -9.63 1.89
N GLU A 53 -4.41 -10.36 2.65
CA GLU A 53 -3.04 -10.73 2.23
C GLU A 53 -3.02 -11.50 0.91
N GLU A 54 -4.11 -12.19 0.55
CA GLU A 54 -4.27 -12.85 -0.75
C GLU A 54 -4.11 -11.90 -1.96
N HIS A 55 -4.46 -10.62 -1.78
CA HIS A 55 -4.34 -9.59 -2.79
C HIS A 55 -2.98 -8.89 -2.81
N PHE A 56 -2.09 -9.16 -1.85
CA PHE A 56 -0.81 -8.46 -1.73
C PHE A 56 0.36 -9.44 -1.62
N THR A 57 1.33 -9.31 -2.51
CA THR A 57 2.59 -10.05 -2.43
C THR A 57 3.71 -9.15 -1.92
N ARG A 58 4.32 -9.53 -0.80
CA ARG A 58 5.50 -8.82 -0.26
C ARG A 58 6.69 -9.00 -1.18
N ILE A 59 7.19 -7.89 -1.73
CA ILE A 59 8.33 -7.85 -2.64
C ILE A 59 9.61 -7.52 -1.88
N ALA A 60 9.55 -6.52 -1.00
CA ALA A 60 10.72 -6.07 -0.25
C ALA A 60 10.30 -5.47 1.10
N TYR A 61 11.28 -5.41 1.99
CA TYR A 61 11.22 -4.67 3.24
C TYR A 61 12.44 -3.76 3.29
N PHE A 62 12.23 -2.50 3.68
CA PHE A 62 13.26 -1.51 3.91
C PHE A 62 13.36 -1.28 5.40
N GLU A 63 14.57 -1.24 5.95
CA GLU A 63 14.79 -1.10 7.40
C GLU A 63 14.93 0.36 7.85
N ASN A 64 15.18 1.29 6.93
CA ASN A 64 15.45 2.69 7.29
C ASN A 64 14.97 3.69 6.20
N PRO A 65 13.79 4.33 6.37
CA PRO A 65 12.80 4.05 7.40
C PRO A 65 12.13 2.68 7.18
N PRO A 66 11.59 2.03 8.25
CA PRO A 66 10.91 0.76 8.13
C PRO A 66 9.72 0.88 7.17
N ALA A 67 9.74 0.14 6.06
CA ALA A 67 8.68 0.18 5.06
C ALA A 67 8.58 -1.12 4.27
N TYR A 68 7.36 -1.56 4.01
CA TYR A 68 7.07 -2.72 3.16
C TYR A 68 6.72 -2.28 1.75
N LEU A 69 7.33 -2.94 0.76
CA LEU A 69 6.91 -2.88 -0.63
C LEU A 69 6.07 -4.10 -0.96
N LEU A 70 4.81 -3.85 -1.28
CA LEU A 70 3.81 -4.85 -1.61
C LEU A 70 3.42 -4.68 -3.08
N LYS A 71 3.28 -5.79 -3.80
CA LYS A 71 2.72 -5.82 -5.14
C LYS A 71 1.26 -6.21 -5.05
N LEU A 72 0.41 -5.47 -5.74
CA LEU A 72 -1.02 -5.77 -5.81
C LEU A 72 -1.24 -6.92 -6.81
N ASN A 73 -1.80 -8.02 -6.35
CA ASN A 73 -2.23 -9.12 -7.19
C ASN A 73 -3.57 -8.76 -7.84
N ARG A 74 -3.63 -8.86 -9.16
CA ARG A 74 -4.83 -8.58 -9.95
C ARG A 74 -5.66 -9.85 -10.10
#